data_AF-A0A844MSQ6-F1
#
_entry.id   AF-A0A844MSQ6-F1
#
_cell.length_a   1.000
_cell.length_b   1.000
_cell.length_c   1.000
_cell.angle_alpha   90.00
_cell.angle_beta   90.00
_cell.angle_gamma   90.00
#
_symmetry.space_group_name_H-M   'P 1'
#
loop_
_entity.id
_entity.type
_entity.pdbx_description
1 polymer ?
#
loop_
_entity_poly.entity_id
_entity_poly.type
_entity_poly.pdbx_seq_one_letter_code
_entity_poly.pdbx_strand_id
1 'polypeptide(L)'
;CPLSPAGAPSPPTPYSLLLLGYVASFSTKLSDTCASEVGKAYGKSTFLITTFQSVPRGTEGAVSLEGTLAGAVASLALALLGWGVGLIDLLGILWCVLAAFIATNLESAIGATLQPRFNWLTNELVNIINTLIGALAAIFFAVFWSIVLA
;
A
#
# COMPACT_ATOMS: atom_id res chain seq x y z
N CYS A 1 4.15 -33.96 -21.53
CA CYS A 1 2.84 -33.35 -21.79
C CYS A 1 1.81 -33.95 -20.83
N PRO A 2 1.48 -33.28 -19.71
CA PRO A 2 0.18 -33.44 -19.09
C PRO A 2 -0.74 -32.31 -19.57
N LEU A 3 -1.96 -32.67 -19.90
CA LEU A 3 -3.03 -31.79 -20.31
C LEU A 3 -3.35 -30.84 -19.14
N SER A 4 -2.91 -29.59 -19.22
CA SER A 4 -3.45 -28.53 -18.37
C SER A 4 -4.91 -28.31 -18.77
N PRO A 5 -5.87 -28.25 -17.83
CA PRO A 5 -7.25 -27.97 -18.15
C PRO A 5 -7.31 -26.60 -18.85
N ALA A 6 -7.84 -26.59 -20.08
CA ALA A 6 -8.02 -25.40 -20.89
C ALA A 6 -8.96 -24.43 -20.15
N GLY A 7 -8.39 -23.51 -19.37
CA GLY A 7 -9.13 -22.57 -18.53
C GLY A 7 -8.46 -22.20 -17.21
N ALA A 8 -7.44 -22.93 -16.76
CA ALA A 8 -6.68 -22.51 -15.58
C ALA A 8 -5.87 -21.23 -15.90
N PRO A 9 -5.95 -20.17 -15.09
CA PRO A 9 -5.11 -18.99 -15.27
C PRO A 9 -3.65 -19.42 -15.21
N SER A 10 -2.87 -19.04 -16.22
CA SER A 10 -1.43 -19.32 -16.23
C SER A 10 -0.79 -18.67 -15.00
N PRO A 11 0.13 -19.36 -14.30
CA PRO A 11 0.79 -18.79 -13.13
C PRO A 11 1.46 -17.47 -13.49
N PRO A 12 1.46 -16.48 -12.58
CA PRO A 12 1.99 -15.16 -12.87
C PRO A 12 3.49 -15.27 -13.19
N THR A 13 3.88 -14.68 -14.31
CA THR A 13 5.30 -14.64 -14.72
C THR A 13 6.09 -13.69 -13.81
N PRO A 14 7.41 -13.89 -13.64
CA PRO A 14 8.24 -12.94 -12.91
C PRO A 14 8.13 -11.51 -13.44
N TYR A 15 7.99 -11.35 -14.76
CA TYR A 15 7.79 -10.04 -15.39
C TYR A 15 6.49 -9.35 -14.94
N SER A 16 5.35 -10.07 -14.97
CA SER A 16 4.07 -9.54 -14.50
C SER A 16 4.07 -9.22 -12.99
N LEU A 17 4.78 -10.02 -12.19
CA LEU A 17 4.92 -9.75 -10.74
C LEU A 17 5.73 -8.47 -10.49
N LEU A 18 6.80 -8.25 -11.25
CA LEU A 18 7.60 -7.02 -11.15
C LEU A 18 6.80 -5.78 -11.59
N LEU A 19 5.98 -5.88 -12.65
CA LEU A 19 5.06 -4.81 -13.04
C LEU A 19 4.01 -4.52 -11.95
N LEU A 20 3.44 -5.56 -11.36
CA LEU A 20 2.52 -5.41 -10.24
C LEU A 20 3.19 -4.71 -9.05
N GLY A 21 4.39 -5.16 -8.67
CA GLY A 21 5.18 -4.53 -7.60
C GLY A 21 5.51 -3.07 -7.91
N TYR A 22 5.83 -2.75 -9.17
CA TYR A 22 6.05 -1.38 -9.62
C TYR A 22 4.79 -0.52 -9.41
N VAL A 23 3.63 -0.93 -9.95
CA VAL A 23 2.38 -0.16 -9.79
C VAL A 23 1.97 -0.07 -8.32
N ALA A 24 2.15 -1.14 -7.54
CA ALA A 24 1.86 -1.16 -6.11
C ALA A 24 2.76 -0.19 -5.31
N SER A 25 4.05 -0.09 -5.63
CA SER A 25 4.98 0.84 -4.96
C SER A 25 4.56 2.30 -5.15
N PHE A 26 4.19 2.66 -6.38
CA PHE A 26 3.68 4.00 -6.71
C PHE A 26 2.33 4.26 -6.05
N SER A 27 1.44 3.27 -6.05
CA SER A 27 0.10 3.38 -5.42
C SER A 27 0.24 3.57 -3.92
N THR A 28 1.19 2.88 -3.31
CA THR A 28 1.55 3.02 -1.89
C THR A 28 2.07 4.41 -1.58
N LYS A 29 3.02 4.92 -2.38
CA LYS A 29 3.60 6.23 -2.13
C LYS A 29 2.58 7.36 -2.27
N LEU A 30 1.73 7.25 -3.30
CA LEU A 30 0.66 8.21 -3.51
C LEU A 30 -0.38 8.14 -2.39
N SER A 31 -0.75 6.93 -1.95
CA SER A 31 -1.65 6.73 -0.80
C SER A 31 -1.11 7.36 0.47
N ASP A 32 0.16 7.12 0.80
CA ASP A 32 0.82 7.71 1.98
C ASP A 32 0.80 9.25 1.94
N THR A 33 1.19 9.81 0.80
CA THR A 33 1.25 11.26 0.60
C THR A 33 -0.13 11.89 0.72
N CYS A 34 -1.14 11.31 0.05
CA CYS A 34 -2.51 11.81 0.13
C CYS A 34 -3.10 11.63 1.54
N ALA A 35 -2.80 10.51 2.22
CA ALA A 35 -3.32 10.26 3.55
C ALA A 35 -2.75 11.23 4.58
N SER A 36 -1.45 11.51 4.53
CA SER A 36 -0.79 12.44 5.43
C SER A 36 -1.20 13.90 5.16
N GLU A 37 -1.23 14.35 3.91
CA GLU A 37 -1.58 15.74 3.58
C GLU A 37 -3.07 16.04 3.78
N VAL A 38 -3.96 15.16 3.34
CA VAL A 38 -5.41 15.32 3.60
C VAL A 38 -5.70 15.15 5.08
N GLY A 39 -5.02 14.23 5.76
CA GLY A 39 -5.16 14.06 7.21
C GLY A 39 -4.73 15.28 8.01
N LYS A 40 -3.62 15.93 7.65
CA LYS A 40 -3.18 17.19 8.28
C LYS A 40 -4.14 18.34 7.98
N ALA A 41 -4.58 18.48 6.73
CA ALA A 41 -5.43 19.59 6.31
C ALA A 41 -6.87 19.49 6.83
N TYR A 42 -7.46 18.28 6.79
CA TYR A 42 -8.90 18.08 7.00
C TYR A 42 -9.24 17.15 8.17
N GLY A 43 -8.29 16.41 8.75
CA GLY A 43 -8.56 15.36 9.74
C GLY A 43 -9.23 15.88 11.01
N LYS A 44 -10.54 15.66 11.17
CA LYS A 44 -11.29 16.17 12.34
C LYS A 44 -10.93 15.44 13.63
N SER A 45 -10.60 14.15 13.52
CA SER A 45 -10.20 13.28 14.61
C SER A 45 -8.99 12.45 14.18
N THR A 46 -7.81 12.77 14.72
CA THR A 46 -6.54 12.07 14.48
C THR A 46 -6.20 11.19 15.67
N PHE A 47 -5.83 9.94 15.40
CA PHE A 47 -5.53 8.92 16.41
C PHE A 47 -4.16 8.30 16.19
N LEU A 48 -3.45 7.95 17.26
CA LEU A 48 -2.30 7.05 17.13
C LEU A 48 -2.77 5.63 16.81
N ILE A 49 -2.17 5.00 15.81
CA ILE A 49 -2.54 3.63 15.43
C ILE A 49 -2.22 2.59 16.53
N THR A 50 -1.29 2.91 17.44
CA THR A 50 -0.81 2.00 18.49
C THR A 50 -1.61 2.10 19.78
N THR A 51 -2.02 3.31 20.18
CA THR A 51 -2.73 3.55 21.45
C THR A 51 -4.19 3.90 21.26
N PHE A 52 -4.65 4.12 20.03
CA PHE A 52 -5.98 4.67 19.69
C PHE A 52 -6.32 5.96 20.45
N GLN A 53 -5.30 6.67 20.95
CA GLN A 53 -5.49 7.94 21.63
C GLN A 53 -5.59 9.06 20.62
N SER A 54 -6.50 9.99 20.89
CA SER A 54 -6.62 11.22 20.11
C SER A 54 -5.34 12.04 20.31
N VAL A 55 -4.69 12.42 19.21
CA VAL A 55 -3.51 13.27 19.22
C VAL A 55 -3.71 14.50 18.35
N PRO A 56 -2.92 15.58 18.56
CA PRO A 56 -2.93 16.73 17.69
C PRO A 56 -2.62 16.34 16.23
N ARG A 57 -3.20 17.08 15.29
CA ARG A 57 -2.91 16.93 13.86
C ARG A 57 -1.42 17.13 13.59
N GLY A 58 -0.86 16.34 12.69
CA GLY A 58 0.55 16.42 12.32
C GLY A 58 1.51 15.72 13.31
N THR A 59 0.99 14.99 14.30
CA THR A 59 1.80 14.07 15.10
C THR A 59 2.30 12.92 14.21
N GLU A 60 3.59 12.59 14.30
CA GLU A 60 4.18 11.46 13.56
C GLU A 60 3.42 10.16 13.84
N GLY A 61 3.03 9.46 12.78
CA GLY A 61 2.25 8.22 12.86
C GLY A 61 0.77 8.38 13.25
N ALA A 62 0.24 9.61 13.29
CA ALA A 62 -1.19 9.84 13.50
C ALA A 62 -2.01 9.58 12.23
N VAL A 63 -3.12 8.87 12.39
CA VAL A 63 -4.04 8.51 11.30
C VAL A 63 -5.38 9.20 11.52
N SER A 64 -6.01 9.64 10.44
CA SER A 64 -7.38 10.19 10.44
C SER A 64 -8.24 9.46 9.43
N LEU A 65 -9.56 9.43 9.65
CA LEU A 65 -10.50 8.82 8.71
C LEU A 65 -10.46 9.49 7.33
N GLU A 66 -10.39 10.82 7.32
CA GLU A 66 -10.32 11.60 6.08
C GLU A 66 -9.03 11.31 5.31
N GLY A 67 -7.89 11.22 6.00
CA GLY A 67 -6.62 10.81 5.42
C GLY A 67 -6.67 9.39 4.86
N THR A 68 -7.16 8.43 5.64
CA THR A 68 -7.28 7.03 5.18
C THR A 68 -8.16 6.90 3.93
N LEU A 69 -9.28 7.62 3.89
CA LEU A 69 -10.16 7.62 2.71
C LEU A 69 -9.46 8.26 1.50
N ALA A 70 -8.76 9.37 1.69
CA ALA A 70 -8.00 10.01 0.62
C ALA A 70 -6.89 9.10 0.08
N GLY A 71 -6.15 8.41 0.95
CA GLY A 71 -5.15 7.43 0.55
C GLY A 71 -5.74 6.25 -0.24
N ALA A 72 -6.88 5.73 0.20
CA ALA A 72 -7.60 4.65 -0.51
C ALA A 72 -8.06 5.09 -1.91
N VAL A 73 -8.61 6.30 -2.04
CA VAL A 73 -9.01 6.85 -3.34
C VAL A 73 -7.78 7.08 -4.24
N ALA A 74 -6.69 7.58 -3.67
CA ALA A 74 -5.47 7.86 -4.43
C ALA A 74 -4.79 6.58 -4.95
N SER A 75 -4.66 5.55 -4.10
CA SER A 75 -4.15 4.23 -4.52
C SER A 75 -5.05 3.59 -5.57
N LEU A 76 -6.37 3.65 -5.41
CA LEU A 76 -7.32 3.14 -6.39
C LEU A 76 -7.19 3.86 -7.75
N ALA A 77 -7.08 5.19 -7.74
CA ALA A 77 -6.91 5.97 -8.96
C ALA A 77 -5.64 5.59 -9.71
N LEU A 78 -4.52 5.40 -9.00
CA LEU A 78 -3.26 5.02 -9.63
C LEU A 78 -3.25 3.56 -10.11
N ALA A 79 -3.88 2.66 -9.36
CA ALA A 79 -4.04 1.27 -9.79
C ALA A 79 -4.94 1.16 -11.03
N LEU A 80 -6.03 1.94 -11.10
CA LEU A 80 -6.88 2.05 -12.30
C LEU A 80 -6.11 2.60 -13.49
N LEU A 81 -5.22 3.57 -13.27
CA LEU A 81 -4.33 4.08 -14.32
C LEU A 81 -3.41 2.96 -14.81
N GLY A 82 -2.76 2.23 -13.90
CA GLY A 82 -1.91 1.08 -14.23
C GLY A 82 -2.64 0.00 -15.04
N TRP A 83 -3.89 -0.29 -14.68
CA TRP A 83 -4.75 -1.17 -15.47
C TRP A 83 -5.09 -0.58 -16.85
N GLY A 84 -5.47 0.69 -16.90
CA GLY A 84 -5.85 1.38 -18.15
C GLY A 84 -4.72 1.48 -19.17
N VAL A 85 -3.46 1.54 -18.73
CA VAL A 85 -2.28 1.49 -19.62
C VAL A 85 -1.78 0.05 -19.87
N GLY A 86 -2.43 -0.96 -19.31
CA GLY A 86 -2.11 -2.37 -19.53
C GLY A 86 -0.90 -2.91 -18.74
N LEU A 87 -0.50 -2.25 -17.65
CA LEU A 87 0.60 -2.72 -16.79
C LEU A 87 0.17 -3.85 -15.85
N ILE A 88 -1.09 -3.84 -15.41
CA ILE A 88 -1.66 -4.82 -14.48
C ILE A 88 -3.03 -5.28 -14.95
N ASP A 89 -3.47 -6.44 -14.47
CA ASP A 89 -4.80 -6.98 -14.69
C ASP A 89 -5.82 -6.44 -13.66
N LEU A 90 -7.08 -6.83 -13.80
CA LEU A 90 -8.17 -6.35 -12.93
C LEU A 90 -7.96 -6.79 -11.47
N LEU A 91 -7.43 -7.99 -11.23
CA LEU A 91 -7.08 -8.44 -9.87
C LEU A 91 -5.87 -7.69 -9.32
N GLY A 92 -4.92 -7.29 -10.16
CA GLY A 92 -3.81 -6.41 -9.79
C GLY A 92 -4.27 -5.12 -9.12
N ILE A 93 -5.41 -4.55 -9.52
CA ILE A 93 -5.98 -3.35 -8.88
C ILE A 93 -6.27 -3.62 -7.41
N LEU A 94 -6.93 -4.74 -7.11
CA LEU A 94 -7.25 -5.16 -5.75
C LEU A 94 -5.97 -5.33 -4.91
N TRP A 95 -4.95 -5.99 -5.47
CA TRP A 95 -3.67 -6.20 -4.78
C TRP A 95 -2.93 -4.90 -4.51
N CYS A 96 -2.92 -3.96 -5.46
CA CYS A 96 -2.32 -2.64 -5.26
C CYS A 96 -2.99 -1.85 -4.14
N VAL A 97 -4.33 -1.82 -4.10
CA VAL A 97 -5.09 -1.09 -3.07
C VAL A 97 -4.90 -1.71 -1.69
N LEU A 98 -5.00 -3.04 -1.58
CA LEU A 98 -4.79 -3.74 -0.31
C LEU A 98 -3.35 -3.57 0.19
N ALA A 99 -2.37 -3.71 -0.69
CA ALA A 99 -0.97 -3.54 -0.34
C ALA A 99 -0.67 -2.10 0.10
N ALA A 100 -1.16 -1.09 -0.63
CA ALA A 100 -1.00 0.32 -0.28
C ALA A 100 -1.63 0.63 1.08
N PHE A 101 -2.83 0.11 1.35
CA PHE A 101 -3.48 0.27 2.64
C PHE A 101 -2.65 -0.35 3.77
N ILE A 102 -2.20 -1.59 3.64
CA ILE A 102 -1.39 -2.25 4.67
C ILE A 102 -0.08 -1.50 4.91
N ALA A 103 0.61 -1.12 3.84
CA ALA A 103 1.89 -0.47 3.90
C ALA A 103 1.77 0.91 4.60
N THR A 104 0.81 1.76 4.21
CA THR A 104 0.57 3.07 4.85
C THR A 104 0.21 2.98 6.35
N ASN A 105 -0.55 1.97 6.76
CA ASN A 105 -0.82 1.72 8.17
C ASN A 105 0.44 1.27 8.92
N LEU A 106 1.28 0.45 8.29
CA LEU A 106 2.54 -0.01 8.87
C LEU A 106 3.56 1.13 9.00
N GLU A 107 3.64 2.03 8.01
CA GLU A 107 4.40 3.28 8.11
C GLU A 107 3.94 4.12 9.30
N SER A 108 2.63 4.29 9.47
CA SER A 108 2.08 5.02 10.62
C SER A 108 2.49 4.36 11.96
N ALA A 109 2.51 3.03 12.03
CA ALA A 109 2.96 2.29 13.21
C ALA A 109 4.47 2.46 13.46
N ILE A 110 5.29 2.43 12.41
CA ILE A 110 6.74 2.68 12.48
C ILE A 110 7.01 4.12 12.93
N GLY A 111 6.30 5.09 12.38
CA GLY A 111 6.37 6.50 12.77
C GLY A 111 6.01 6.73 14.23
N ALA A 112 4.95 6.08 14.71
CA ALA A 112 4.52 6.21 16.10
C ALA A 112 5.43 5.51 17.12
N THR A 113 6.16 4.45 16.73
CA THR A 113 6.91 3.61 17.69
C THR A 113 8.42 3.65 17.56
N LEU A 114 8.94 3.67 16.34
CA LEU A 114 10.36 3.48 16.02
C LEU A 114 11.06 4.79 15.70
N GLN A 115 10.42 5.73 14.99
CA GLN A 115 11.04 7.03 14.68
C GLN A 115 11.47 7.81 15.94
N PRO A 116 10.68 7.86 17.05
CA PRO A 116 11.13 8.54 18.28
C PRO A 116 12.28 7.83 18.99
N ARG A 117 12.54 6.55 18.67
CA ARG A 117 13.60 5.73 19.30
C ARG A 117 14.91 5.77 18.52
N PHE A 118 14.86 6.06 17.23
CA PHE A 118 16.00 5.97 16.32
C PHE A 118 16.16 7.24 15.50
N ASN A 119 17.12 8.09 15.87
CA ASN A 119 17.39 9.36 15.17
C ASN A 119 17.86 9.19 13.70
N TRP A 120 18.33 8.00 13.32
CA TRP A 120 18.72 7.70 11.93
C TRP A 120 17.52 7.26 11.07
N LEU A 121 16.38 6.92 11.68
CA LEU A 121 15.17 6.50 10.99
C LEU A 121 14.37 7.73 10.55
N THR A 122 14.85 8.38 9.50
CA THR A 122 14.23 9.58 8.94
C THR A 122 12.92 9.26 8.21
N ASN A 123 12.06 10.27 8.02
CA ASN A 123 10.84 10.14 7.21
C ASN A 123 11.11 9.62 5.80
N GLU A 124 12.22 10.04 5.17
CA GLU A 124 12.60 9.52 3.85
C GLU A 124 12.92 8.02 3.88
N LEU A 125 13.55 7.54 4.94
CA LEU A 125 13.88 6.11 5.06
C LEU A 125 12.64 5.27 5.34
N VAL A 126 11.73 5.74 6.20
CA VAL A 126 10.45 5.07 6.44
C VAL A 126 9.61 5.02 5.16
N ASN A 127 9.63 6.09 4.37
CA ASN A 127 8.98 6.12 3.06
C ASN A 127 9.53 5.07 2.08
N ILE A 128 10.86 4.91 2.03
CA ILE A 128 11.49 3.86 1.21
C ILE A 128 11.04 2.48 1.68
N ILE A 129 11.04 2.24 3.00
CA ILE A 129 10.57 0.98 3.58
C ILE A 129 9.09 0.74 3.25
N ASN A 130 8.25 1.76 3.36
CA ASN A 130 6.82 1.70 3.07
C ASN A 130 6.56 1.28 1.62
N THR A 131 7.19 1.95 0.66
CA THR A 131 7.03 1.62 -0.77
C THR A 131 7.51 0.21 -1.10
N LEU A 132 8.58 -0.26 -0.46
CA LEU A 132 9.07 -1.63 -0.59
C LEU A 132 8.07 -2.64 -0.02
N ILE A 133 7.49 -2.37 1.15
CA ILE A 133 6.45 -3.19 1.77
C ILE A 133 5.24 -3.29 0.83
N GLY A 134 4.80 -2.17 0.25
CA GLY A 134 3.70 -2.14 -0.71
C GLY A 134 3.96 -3.02 -1.94
N ALA A 135 5.16 -2.93 -2.53
CA ALA A 135 5.54 -3.77 -3.67
C ALA A 135 5.54 -5.26 -3.31
N LEU A 136 6.18 -5.62 -2.19
CA LEU A 136 6.31 -7.01 -1.76
C LEU A 136 4.96 -7.60 -1.32
N ALA A 137 4.11 -6.83 -0.66
CA ALA A 137 2.78 -7.27 -0.24
C ALA A 137 1.89 -7.58 -1.46
N ALA A 138 1.90 -6.73 -2.49
CA ALA A 138 1.12 -6.99 -3.70
C ALA A 138 1.60 -8.25 -4.44
N ILE A 139 2.92 -8.42 -4.57
CA ILE A 139 3.53 -9.64 -5.16
C ILE A 139 3.15 -10.86 -4.32
N PHE A 140 3.25 -10.77 -2.99
CA PHE A 140 2.88 -11.85 -2.09
C PHE A 140 1.41 -12.25 -2.26
N PHE A 141 0.49 -11.29 -2.31
CA PHE A 141 -0.94 -11.56 -2.52
C PHE A 141 -1.21 -12.23 -3.87
N ALA A 142 -0.60 -11.74 -4.95
CA ALA A 142 -0.77 -12.33 -6.27
C ALA A 142 -0.24 -13.77 -6.35
N VAL A 143 0.95 -14.03 -5.78
CA VAL A 143 1.55 -15.37 -5.73
C VAL A 143 0.73 -16.29 -4.84
N PHE A 144 0.33 -15.84 -3.65
CA PHE A 144 -0.48 -16.61 -2.72
C PHE A 144 -1.82 -16.98 -3.34
N TRP A 145 -2.50 -16.02 -3.96
CA TRP A 145 -3.75 -16.24 -4.69
C TRP A 145 -3.58 -17.31 -5.77
N SER A 146 -2.53 -17.18 -6.59
CA SER A 146 -2.25 -18.12 -7.68
C SER A 146 -1.89 -19.53 -7.23
N ILE A 147 -1.30 -19.70 -6.04
CA ILE A 147 -0.85 -21.02 -5.56
C ILE A 147 -1.93 -21.73 -4.75
N VAL A 148 -2.72 -20.96 -3.98
CA VAL A 148 -3.61 -21.52 -2.95
C VAL A 148 -5.08 -21.52 -3.37
N LEU A 149 -5.51 -20.52 -4.16
CA LEU A 149 -6.93 -20.23 -4.39
C LEU A 149 -7.37 -20.33 -5.87
N ALA A 150 -6.43 -20.29 -6.82
CA ALA A 150 -6.68 -20.38 -8.26
C ALA A 150 -6.31 -21.77 -8.81
#